data_AF-A0A563VJB7-F1
#
_entry.id   AF-A0A563VJB7-F1
#
_cell.length_a   1.000
_cell.length_b   1.000
_cell.length_c   1.000
_cell.angle_alpha   90.00
_cell.angle_beta   90.00
_cell.angle_gamma   90.00
#
_symmetry.space_group_name_H-M   'P 1'
#
loop_
_entity.id
_entity.type
_entity.pdbx_description
1 polymer ?
#
loop_
_entity_poly.entity_id
_entity_poly.type
_entity_poly.pdbx_seq_one_letter_code
_entity_poly.pdbx_strand_id
1 'polypeptide(L)'
;MDRITESLLNTFKLEQSLSDEFSDSIIFEHFANYCTLAKEYNESFSLEDIHTSGGNDIGIDGIGIIINGTLITSTEEVNDLSKSNRYLEVEFIFVQAKRSSKFETGSILTFLSGVKEFFSNSPTMPRNNTIIQKGEIMELIYTKSSLFRKGNPLCKMFYVTTGNWCDDPNLMAVIKSSISEIRNLQIFRNVEFNPVDANKLQQLYKYSQNKIVKQIKFEKRTVLPEINGVREAYIGTLPAKEYLKLITDDSNNIIRGLFYDNVRDYQGSNDVNVEIQNTIILGNHEEFVLFNNGITIVAEQLNLVGDRADIEDYQIVNGCQTSHVLYSNKDSITDKIHIPIKLIVLDNNKIKNKIIKATNRQTPVKSEELEALTDFQKNLEEYYASFSEDKKLFYERRPKQFNGINGIEKIRIVTISTQIRCFSSMFLDQAHNAG
;
A
#
# COMPACT_ATOMS: atom_id res chain seq x y z
N MET A 1 -15.04 7.04 -23.03
CA MET A 1 -13.90 7.57 -22.27
C MET A 1 -13.80 9.06 -22.50
N ASP A 2 -13.64 9.85 -21.45
CA ASP A 2 -13.42 11.30 -21.53
C ASP A 2 -11.94 11.63 -21.83
N ARG A 3 -11.69 12.87 -22.28
CA ARG A 3 -10.35 13.33 -22.70
C ARG A 3 -9.30 13.26 -21.59
N ILE A 4 -9.70 13.43 -20.32
CA ILE A 4 -8.74 13.43 -19.21
C ILE A 4 -8.30 11.99 -18.95
N THR A 5 -9.26 11.06 -18.81
CA THR A 5 -8.95 9.63 -18.62
C THR A 5 -8.12 9.07 -19.77
N GLU A 6 -8.42 9.46 -21.01
CA GLU A 6 -7.63 9.06 -22.19
C GLU A 6 -6.19 9.60 -22.14
N SER A 7 -5.99 10.86 -21.75
CA SER A 7 -4.66 11.41 -21.56
C SER A 7 -3.86 10.68 -20.48
N LEU A 8 -4.49 10.37 -19.34
CA LEU A 8 -3.84 9.64 -18.24
C LEU A 8 -3.51 8.20 -18.63
N LEU A 9 -4.39 7.54 -19.39
CA LEU A 9 -4.16 6.20 -19.93
C LEU A 9 -2.94 6.18 -20.87
N ASN A 10 -2.81 7.20 -21.73
CA ASN A 10 -1.66 7.33 -22.62
C ASN A 10 -0.36 7.59 -21.84
N THR A 11 -0.38 8.44 -20.82
CA THR A 11 0.76 8.64 -19.92
C THR A 11 1.15 7.33 -19.23
N PHE A 12 0.18 6.61 -18.67
CA PHE A 12 0.40 5.31 -18.03
C PHE A 12 1.00 4.28 -18.98
N LYS A 13 0.48 4.19 -20.22
CA LYS A 13 0.99 3.27 -21.25
C LYS A 13 2.49 3.50 -21.49
N LEU A 14 2.90 4.77 -21.60
CA LEU A 14 4.29 5.15 -21.81
C LEU A 14 5.15 4.86 -20.57
N GLU A 15 4.67 5.19 -19.36
CA GLU A 15 5.39 4.95 -18.11
C GLU A 15 5.66 3.46 -17.87
N GLN A 16 4.67 2.61 -18.16
CA GLN A 16 4.74 1.16 -17.96
C GLN A 16 5.39 0.41 -19.14
N SER A 17 5.79 1.12 -20.21
CA SER A 17 6.33 0.52 -21.43
C SER A 17 5.46 -0.60 -22.00
N LEU A 18 4.13 -0.45 -21.94
CA LEU A 18 3.21 -1.48 -22.41
C LEU A 18 3.30 -1.61 -23.93
N SER A 19 3.26 -2.86 -24.42
CA SER A 19 3.36 -3.17 -25.85
C SER A 19 2.31 -2.42 -26.68
N ASP A 20 2.73 -1.89 -27.82
CA ASP A 20 1.83 -1.29 -28.81
C ASP A 20 0.89 -2.33 -29.46
N GLU A 21 1.18 -3.62 -29.30
CA GLU A 21 0.31 -4.71 -29.78
C GLU A 21 -0.91 -4.94 -28.88
N PHE A 22 -0.91 -4.42 -27.64
CA PHE A 22 -2.07 -4.54 -26.78
C PHE A 22 -3.23 -3.69 -27.28
N SER A 23 -4.42 -4.30 -27.30
CA SER A 23 -5.64 -3.55 -27.56
C SER A 23 -5.89 -2.52 -26.46
N ASP A 24 -6.55 -1.42 -26.79
CA ASP A 24 -6.96 -0.42 -25.80
C ASP A 24 -7.75 -1.00 -24.61
N SER A 25 -8.48 -2.11 -24.80
CA SER A 25 -9.21 -2.77 -23.69
C SER A 25 -8.23 -3.32 -22.67
N ILE A 26 -7.22 -4.06 -23.14
CA ILE A 26 -6.18 -4.65 -22.29
C ILE A 26 -5.36 -3.56 -21.60
N ILE A 27 -5.02 -2.48 -22.32
CA ILE A 27 -4.33 -1.32 -21.71
C ILE A 27 -5.19 -0.69 -20.61
N PHE A 28 -6.51 -0.59 -20.83
CA PHE A 28 -7.43 -0.07 -19.82
C PHE A 28 -7.60 -1.02 -18.62
N GLU A 29 -7.57 -2.33 -18.83
CA GLU A 29 -7.58 -3.34 -17.77
C GLU A 29 -6.32 -3.20 -16.90
N HIS A 30 -5.14 -3.10 -17.50
CA HIS A 30 -3.89 -2.82 -16.78
C HIS A 30 -3.94 -1.51 -16.01
N PHE A 31 -4.49 -0.44 -16.61
CA PHE A 31 -4.63 0.85 -15.96
C PHE A 31 -5.57 0.80 -14.75
N ALA A 32 -6.72 0.14 -14.89
CA ALA A 32 -7.66 -0.08 -13.81
C ALA A 32 -7.02 -0.88 -12.67
N ASN A 33 -6.38 -2.01 -13.00
CA ASN A 33 -5.67 -2.88 -12.05
C ASN A 33 -4.61 -2.09 -11.26
N TYR A 34 -3.80 -1.29 -11.96
CA TYR A 34 -2.79 -0.44 -11.34
C TYR A 34 -3.41 0.55 -10.36
N CYS A 35 -4.41 1.31 -10.80
CA CYS A 35 -5.03 2.37 -10.00
C CYS A 35 -5.70 1.83 -8.73
N THR A 36 -6.39 0.68 -8.83
CA THR A 36 -7.06 0.06 -7.69
C THR A 36 -6.04 -0.56 -6.73
N LEU A 37 -5.03 -1.26 -7.24
CA LEU A 37 -4.09 -1.97 -6.38
C LEU A 37 -3.06 -1.05 -5.74
N ALA A 38 -2.59 0.00 -6.44
CA ALA A 38 -1.62 0.95 -5.90
C ALA A 38 -2.14 1.77 -4.70
N LYS A 39 -3.46 1.78 -4.49
CA LYS A 39 -4.10 2.31 -3.28
C LYS A 39 -3.94 1.36 -2.08
N GLU A 40 -4.02 0.06 -2.33
CA GLU A 40 -4.05 -0.99 -1.30
C GLU A 40 -2.64 -1.55 -1.00
N TYR A 41 -1.73 -1.48 -1.98
CA TYR A 41 -0.35 -1.95 -1.89
C TYR A 41 0.62 -0.80 -2.19
N ASN A 42 1.54 -0.56 -1.25
CA ASN A 42 2.40 0.63 -1.26
C ASN A 42 3.76 0.42 -1.95
N GLU A 43 4.11 -0.82 -2.31
CA GLU A 43 5.33 -1.12 -3.06
C GLU A 43 5.05 -1.17 -4.57
N SER A 44 6.10 -1.24 -5.38
CA SER A 44 5.96 -1.50 -6.82
C SER A 44 5.64 -2.97 -7.06
N PHE A 45 4.86 -3.24 -8.11
CA PHE A 45 4.42 -4.58 -8.47
C PHE A 45 4.38 -4.70 -10.00
N SER A 46 4.52 -5.93 -10.50
CA SER A 46 4.30 -6.21 -11.91
C SER A 46 2.81 -6.25 -12.21
N LEU A 47 2.39 -5.62 -13.30
CA LEU A 47 1.00 -5.67 -13.76
C LEU A 47 0.62 -7.04 -14.29
N GLU A 48 1.59 -7.84 -14.72
CA GLU A 48 1.40 -9.21 -15.19
C GLU A 48 1.00 -10.15 -14.04
N ASP A 49 1.49 -9.89 -12.83
CA ASP A 49 1.17 -10.69 -11.63
C ASP A 49 -0.29 -10.52 -11.18
N ILE A 50 -0.94 -9.45 -11.65
CA ILE A 50 -2.30 -9.06 -11.28
C ILE A 50 -3.29 -9.34 -12.40
N HIS A 51 -2.91 -9.03 -13.64
CA HIS A 51 -3.81 -9.16 -14.78
C HIS A 51 -4.13 -10.62 -15.07
N THR A 52 -5.42 -10.93 -15.13
CA THR A 52 -5.94 -12.26 -15.46
C THR A 52 -6.13 -12.37 -16.97
N SER A 53 -5.02 -12.50 -17.69
CA SER A 53 -4.98 -12.53 -19.16
C SER A 53 -5.86 -13.63 -19.78
N GLY A 54 -6.57 -13.29 -20.86
CA GLY A 54 -7.15 -14.24 -21.82
C GLY A 54 -8.54 -14.79 -21.44
N GLY A 55 -9.30 -15.22 -22.46
CA GLY A 55 -10.66 -15.75 -22.28
C GLY A 55 -10.76 -16.87 -21.24
N ASN A 56 -11.95 -17.06 -20.66
CA ASN A 56 -12.19 -17.87 -19.45
C ASN A 56 -11.58 -17.27 -18.17
N ASP A 57 -11.58 -15.94 -18.09
CA ASP A 57 -11.20 -15.14 -16.93
C ASP A 57 -12.31 -15.04 -15.86
N ILE A 58 -13.42 -15.77 -16.05
CA ILE A 58 -14.63 -15.75 -15.23
C ILE A 58 -15.20 -14.35 -14.96
N GLY A 59 -14.93 -13.38 -15.84
CA GLY A 59 -15.34 -11.99 -15.64
C GLY A 59 -14.52 -11.25 -14.59
N ILE A 60 -13.25 -11.59 -14.42
CA ILE A 60 -12.32 -10.89 -13.55
C ILE A 60 -11.13 -10.48 -14.42
N ASP A 61 -10.78 -9.19 -14.43
CA ASP A 61 -9.65 -8.66 -15.22
C ASP A 61 -8.37 -8.48 -14.39
N GLY A 62 -8.49 -8.54 -13.06
CA GLY A 62 -7.35 -8.57 -12.14
C GLY A 62 -7.62 -9.19 -10.78
N ILE A 63 -6.62 -9.91 -10.24
CA ILE A 63 -6.64 -10.51 -8.89
C ILE A 63 -5.36 -10.14 -8.14
N GLY A 64 -5.53 -9.41 -7.04
CA GLY A 64 -4.49 -9.18 -6.03
C GLY A 64 -4.77 -9.99 -4.76
N ILE A 65 -3.74 -10.66 -4.23
CA ILE A 65 -3.81 -11.35 -2.94
C ILE A 65 -2.74 -10.73 -2.05
N ILE A 66 -3.13 -10.06 -0.97
CA ILE A 66 -2.21 -9.40 -0.05
C ILE A 66 -2.22 -10.17 1.27
N ILE A 67 -1.04 -10.56 1.75
CA ILE A 67 -0.87 -11.19 3.07
C ILE A 67 0.13 -10.37 3.88
N ASN A 68 -0.27 -9.92 5.07
CA ASN A 68 0.57 -9.15 5.97
C ASN A 68 1.19 -7.89 5.32
N GLY A 69 0.51 -7.30 4.32
CA GLY A 69 0.97 -6.12 3.59
C GLY A 69 1.83 -6.43 2.36
N THR A 70 2.14 -7.69 2.08
CA THR A 70 2.91 -8.12 0.90
C THR A 70 1.99 -8.69 -0.18
N LEU A 71 2.24 -8.34 -1.44
CA LEU A 71 1.53 -8.92 -2.59
C LEU A 71 2.04 -10.34 -2.86
N ILE A 72 1.11 -11.29 -2.90
CA ILE A 72 1.38 -12.72 -3.07
C ILE A 72 1.11 -13.16 -4.51
N THR A 73 2.09 -13.85 -5.05
CA THR A 73 2.13 -14.34 -6.43
C THR A 73 2.29 -15.85 -6.51
N SER A 74 2.70 -16.53 -5.44
CA SER A 74 2.88 -17.98 -5.43
C SER A 74 2.48 -18.65 -4.11
N THR A 75 2.32 -19.98 -4.14
CA THR A 75 2.00 -20.80 -2.96
C THR A 75 3.17 -20.89 -1.97
N GLU A 76 4.40 -20.78 -2.46
CA GLU A 76 5.62 -20.82 -1.65
C GLU A 76 5.67 -19.61 -0.70
N GLU A 77 5.39 -18.41 -1.20
CA GLU A 77 5.31 -17.17 -0.42
C GLU A 77 4.33 -17.29 0.76
N VAL A 78 3.17 -17.93 0.55
CA VAL A 78 2.21 -18.20 1.63
C VAL A 78 2.81 -19.10 2.70
N ASN A 79 3.57 -20.12 2.30
CA ASN A 79 4.22 -21.04 3.22
C ASN A 79 5.30 -20.33 4.04
N ASP A 80 6.11 -19.50 3.41
CA ASP A 80 7.20 -18.80 4.08
C ASP A 80 6.67 -17.76 5.07
N LEU A 81 5.71 -16.93 4.65
CA LEU A 81 5.02 -15.98 5.53
C LEU A 81 4.34 -16.67 6.73
N SER A 82 3.76 -17.85 6.51
CA SER A 82 3.11 -18.58 7.59
C SER A 82 4.10 -19.11 8.65
N LYS A 83 5.33 -19.43 8.24
CA LYS A 83 6.39 -19.92 9.14
C LYS A 83 7.07 -18.76 9.89
N SER A 84 7.36 -17.67 9.19
CA SER A 84 8.09 -16.51 9.72
C SER A 84 7.22 -15.70 10.69
N ASN A 85 6.03 -15.28 10.25
CA ASN A 85 5.18 -14.37 11.02
C ASN A 85 4.30 -15.12 12.03
N ARG A 86 4.01 -16.41 11.79
CA ARG A 86 3.07 -17.24 12.57
C ARG A 86 1.64 -16.70 12.64
N TYR A 87 1.31 -15.74 11.78
CA TYR A 87 -0.04 -15.20 11.59
C TYR A 87 -0.23 -14.70 10.17
N LEU A 88 -1.49 -14.64 9.72
CA LEU A 88 -1.89 -14.19 8.40
C LEU A 88 -3.02 -13.15 8.53
N GLU A 89 -2.79 -11.93 8.05
CA GLU A 89 -3.83 -10.94 7.75
C GLU A 89 -3.99 -10.87 6.23
N VAL A 90 -5.12 -11.36 5.72
CA VAL A 90 -5.32 -11.61 4.28
C VAL A 90 -6.35 -10.65 3.69
N GLU A 91 -6.04 -10.09 2.53
CA GLU A 91 -6.92 -9.26 1.73
C GLU A 91 -6.95 -9.77 0.28
N PHE A 92 -8.14 -10.13 -0.21
CA PHE A 92 -8.39 -10.45 -1.61
C PHE A 92 -8.95 -9.23 -2.33
N ILE A 93 -8.33 -8.87 -3.45
CA ILE A 93 -8.69 -7.72 -4.28
C ILE A 93 -9.03 -8.23 -5.68
N PHE A 94 -10.25 -7.97 -6.12
CA PHE A 94 -10.75 -8.33 -7.45
C PHE A 94 -11.08 -7.07 -8.23
N VAL A 95 -10.74 -7.07 -9.52
CA VAL A 95 -10.96 -5.91 -10.40
C VAL A 95 -11.63 -6.39 -11.68
N GLN A 96 -12.65 -5.65 -12.11
CA GLN A 96 -13.20 -5.72 -13.47
C GLN A 96 -13.19 -4.30 -14.05
N ALA A 97 -12.65 -4.16 -15.26
CA ALA A 97 -12.55 -2.93 -16.02
C ALA A 97 -13.42 -2.97 -17.27
N LYS A 98 -14.17 -1.89 -17.53
CA LYS A 98 -14.91 -1.70 -18.78
C LYS A 98 -14.70 -0.30 -19.32
N ARG A 99 -14.39 -0.17 -20.61
CA ARG A 99 -14.29 1.13 -21.30
C ARG A 99 -15.66 1.76 -21.59
N SER A 100 -16.76 1.09 -21.23
CA SER A 100 -18.12 1.61 -21.39
C SER A 100 -18.29 2.95 -20.65
N SER A 101 -19.27 3.74 -21.08
CA SER A 101 -19.63 5.01 -20.42
C SER A 101 -20.75 4.84 -19.38
N LYS A 102 -21.05 3.59 -18.99
CA LYS A 102 -22.15 3.25 -18.09
C LYS A 102 -21.79 2.04 -17.23
N PHE A 103 -22.37 2.00 -16.03
CA PHE A 103 -22.39 0.81 -15.18
C PHE A 103 -23.48 -0.13 -15.67
N GLU A 104 -23.08 -1.29 -16.17
CA GLU A 104 -24.00 -2.26 -16.77
C GLU A 104 -24.29 -3.41 -15.82
N THR A 105 -25.58 -3.63 -15.53
CA THR A 105 -26.03 -4.70 -14.63
C THR A 105 -25.49 -6.07 -15.01
N GLY A 106 -25.50 -6.40 -16.31
CA GLY A 106 -25.00 -7.68 -16.81
C GLY A 106 -23.52 -7.88 -16.49
N SER A 107 -22.68 -6.90 -16.80
CA SER A 107 -21.24 -6.94 -16.52
C SER A 107 -20.95 -7.03 -15.01
N ILE A 108 -21.69 -6.29 -14.17
CA ILE A 108 -21.54 -6.37 -12.70
C ILE A 108 -21.95 -7.75 -12.18
N LEU A 109 -23.04 -8.32 -12.70
CA LEU A 109 -23.47 -9.67 -12.34
C LEU A 109 -22.43 -10.71 -12.73
N THR A 110 -21.88 -10.63 -13.94
CA THR A 110 -20.83 -11.55 -14.40
C THR A 110 -19.62 -11.47 -13.47
N PHE A 111 -19.16 -10.26 -13.14
CA PHE A 111 -18.03 -10.06 -12.23
C PHE A 111 -18.28 -10.65 -10.84
N LEU A 112 -19.40 -10.31 -10.21
CA LEU A 112 -19.74 -10.81 -8.87
C LEU A 112 -19.97 -12.33 -8.86
N SER A 113 -20.54 -12.89 -9.93
CA SER A 113 -20.68 -14.33 -10.09
C SER A 113 -19.32 -15.01 -10.24
N GLY A 114 -18.39 -14.38 -10.98
CA GLY A 114 -17.00 -14.80 -11.09
C GLY A 114 -16.28 -14.84 -9.76
N VAL A 115 -16.39 -13.77 -8.96
CA VAL A 115 -15.81 -13.74 -7.61
C VAL A 115 -16.40 -14.85 -6.73
N LYS A 116 -17.71 -15.07 -6.76
CA LYS A 116 -18.34 -16.18 -6.04
C LYS A 116 -17.82 -17.54 -6.52
N GLU A 117 -17.72 -17.73 -7.84
CA GLU A 117 -17.21 -18.95 -8.45
C GLU A 117 -15.77 -19.22 -8.04
N PHE A 118 -14.91 -18.18 -7.97
CA PHE A 118 -13.52 -18.28 -7.53
C PHE A 118 -13.39 -18.98 -6.17
N PHE A 119 -14.28 -18.69 -5.22
CA PHE A 119 -14.31 -19.30 -3.88
C PHE A 119 -15.19 -20.55 -3.75
N SER A 120 -15.73 -21.08 -4.87
CA SER A 120 -16.54 -22.30 -4.85
C SER A 120 -15.66 -23.54 -4.65
N ASN A 121 -16.08 -24.45 -3.76
CA ASN A 121 -15.43 -25.76 -3.56
C ASN A 121 -15.56 -26.69 -4.78
N SER A 122 -16.52 -26.40 -5.67
CA SER A 122 -16.78 -27.18 -6.88
C SER A 122 -17.00 -26.23 -8.05
N PRO A 123 -15.91 -25.66 -8.61
CA PRO A 123 -16.04 -24.76 -9.75
C PRO A 123 -16.54 -25.51 -10.98
N THR A 124 -17.46 -24.86 -11.68
CA THR A 124 -18.17 -25.32 -12.87
C THR A 124 -17.78 -24.55 -14.12
N MET A 125 -17.33 -23.30 -13.97
CA MET A 125 -16.89 -22.47 -15.09
C MET A 125 -15.49 -22.86 -15.57
N PRO A 126 -15.23 -22.87 -16.89
CA PRO A 126 -13.87 -22.94 -17.41
C PRO A 126 -13.02 -21.79 -16.87
N ARG A 127 -11.77 -22.08 -16.50
CA ARG A 127 -10.82 -21.12 -15.93
C ARG A 127 -9.54 -21.11 -16.74
N ASN A 128 -8.98 -19.93 -16.97
CA ASN A 128 -7.63 -19.80 -17.52
C ASN A 128 -6.57 -20.16 -16.44
N ASN A 129 -5.31 -20.31 -16.87
CA ASN A 129 -4.21 -20.73 -16.00
C ASN A 129 -3.98 -19.75 -14.84
N THR A 130 -4.12 -18.44 -15.06
CA THR A 130 -3.93 -17.42 -14.02
C THR A 130 -4.98 -17.55 -12.92
N ILE A 131 -6.25 -17.74 -13.27
CA ILE A 131 -7.33 -17.96 -12.31
C ILE A 131 -7.10 -19.25 -11.52
N ILE A 132 -6.61 -20.31 -12.17
CA ILE A 132 -6.29 -21.58 -11.50
C ILE A 132 -5.16 -21.37 -10.47
N GLN A 133 -4.05 -20.75 -10.86
CA GLN A 133 -2.91 -20.47 -9.98
C GLN A 133 -3.32 -19.60 -8.78
N LYS A 134 -4.09 -18.53 -9.00
CA LYS A 134 -4.62 -17.69 -7.90
C LYS A 134 -5.59 -18.48 -7.01
N GLY A 135 -6.35 -19.42 -7.59
CA GLY A 135 -7.20 -20.35 -6.86
C GLY A 135 -6.42 -21.27 -5.93
N GLU A 136 -5.30 -21.83 -6.40
CA GLU A 136 -4.40 -22.68 -5.59
C GLU A 136 -3.82 -21.92 -4.39
N ILE A 137 -3.41 -20.65 -4.60
CA ILE A 137 -2.96 -19.76 -3.52
C ILE A 137 -4.09 -19.55 -2.50
N MET A 138 -5.30 -19.26 -2.97
CA MET A 138 -6.48 -19.07 -2.13
C MET A 138 -6.80 -20.32 -1.29
N GLU A 139 -6.81 -21.51 -1.90
CA GLU A 139 -7.05 -22.77 -1.20
C GLU A 139 -6.00 -23.02 -0.11
N LEU A 140 -4.72 -22.80 -0.42
CA LEU A 140 -3.62 -22.93 0.54
C LEU A 140 -3.79 -21.98 1.73
N ILE A 141 -4.19 -20.72 1.47
CA ILE A 141 -4.46 -19.74 2.54
C ILE A 141 -5.54 -20.26 3.50
N TYR A 142 -6.64 -20.80 2.98
CA TYR A 142 -7.74 -21.31 3.82
C TYR A 142 -7.38 -22.61 4.57
N THR A 143 -6.49 -23.45 4.04
CA THR A 143 -5.94 -24.59 4.81
C THR A 143 -5.18 -24.16 6.06
N LYS A 144 -4.68 -22.91 6.08
CA LYS A 144 -3.97 -22.28 7.20
C LYS A 144 -4.84 -21.31 8.00
N SER A 145 -6.16 -21.45 7.94
CA SER A 145 -7.13 -20.56 8.61
C SER A 145 -6.92 -20.40 10.12
N SER A 146 -6.28 -21.37 10.80
CA SER A 146 -5.88 -21.26 12.21
C SER A 146 -4.89 -20.13 12.50
N LEU A 147 -4.19 -19.62 11.47
CA LEU A 147 -3.24 -18.52 11.58
C LEU A 147 -3.88 -17.14 11.33
N PHE A 148 -5.17 -17.07 11.00
CA PHE A 148 -5.82 -15.81 10.65
C PHE A 148 -5.87 -14.84 11.84
N ARG A 149 -5.20 -13.69 11.68
CA ARG A 149 -5.21 -12.59 12.66
C ARG A 149 -6.27 -11.58 12.27
N LYS A 150 -7.09 -11.15 13.25
CA LYS A 150 -8.27 -10.29 13.06
C LYS A 150 -9.41 -10.95 12.26
N GLY A 151 -9.54 -12.28 12.38
CA GLY A 151 -10.61 -13.07 11.77
C GLY A 151 -10.39 -13.37 10.30
N ASN A 152 -11.46 -13.80 9.63
CA ASN A 152 -11.46 -14.20 8.22
C ASN A 152 -10.94 -13.10 7.27
N PRO A 153 -10.47 -13.45 6.06
CA PRO A 153 -9.97 -12.50 5.07
C PRO A 153 -10.95 -11.37 4.72
N LEU A 154 -10.41 -10.25 4.22
CA LEU A 154 -11.19 -9.21 3.54
C LEU A 154 -11.36 -9.55 2.06
N CYS A 155 -12.53 -9.24 1.50
CA CYS A 155 -12.77 -9.29 0.06
C CYS A 155 -13.19 -7.90 -0.44
N LYS A 156 -12.37 -7.31 -1.31
CA LYS A 156 -12.59 -6.02 -1.96
C LYS A 156 -12.78 -6.23 -3.45
N MET A 157 -13.91 -5.79 -3.99
CA MET A 157 -14.24 -5.92 -5.40
C MET A 157 -14.35 -4.51 -6.00
N PHE A 158 -13.61 -4.25 -7.06
CA PHE A 158 -13.60 -2.97 -7.77
C PHE A 158 -14.17 -3.15 -9.17
N TYR A 159 -15.28 -2.45 -9.46
CA TYR A 159 -15.83 -2.38 -10.80
C TYR A 159 -15.52 -1.00 -11.39
N VAL A 160 -14.63 -0.96 -12.38
CA VAL A 160 -14.05 0.25 -12.95
C VAL A 160 -14.63 0.52 -14.32
N THR A 161 -15.16 1.73 -14.53
CA THR A 161 -15.68 2.15 -15.83
C THR A 161 -15.48 3.64 -16.08
N THR A 162 -15.61 4.07 -17.34
CA THR A 162 -15.56 5.50 -17.72
C THR A 162 -16.91 6.20 -17.61
N GLY A 163 -17.93 5.51 -17.09
CA GLY A 163 -19.22 6.10 -16.76
C GLY A 163 -19.21 6.90 -15.46
N ASN A 164 -20.40 7.42 -15.10
CA ASN A 164 -20.65 8.11 -13.83
C ASN A 164 -21.45 7.20 -12.89
N TRP A 165 -21.03 7.09 -11.64
CA TRP A 165 -21.78 6.36 -10.63
C TRP A 165 -22.88 7.27 -10.07
N CYS A 166 -24.12 6.79 -10.09
CA CYS A 166 -25.30 7.58 -9.69
C CYS A 166 -26.17 6.88 -8.63
N ASP A 167 -25.63 5.89 -7.91
CA ASP A 167 -26.38 5.10 -6.90
C ASP A 167 -27.72 4.55 -7.44
N ASP A 168 -27.72 4.03 -8.67
CA ASP A 168 -28.94 3.51 -9.30
C ASP A 168 -29.57 2.40 -8.42
N PRO A 169 -30.87 2.51 -8.07
CA PRO A 169 -31.52 1.56 -7.17
C PRO A 169 -31.49 0.11 -7.65
N ASN A 170 -31.55 -0.13 -8.97
CA ASN A 170 -31.52 -1.49 -9.52
C ASN A 170 -30.12 -2.08 -9.40
N LEU A 171 -29.09 -1.31 -9.76
CA LEU A 171 -27.69 -1.71 -9.56
C LEU A 171 -27.41 -2.00 -8.09
N MET A 172 -27.85 -1.13 -7.19
CA MET A 172 -27.67 -1.30 -5.75
C MET A 172 -28.38 -2.54 -5.21
N ALA A 173 -29.59 -2.84 -5.66
CA ALA A 173 -30.31 -4.05 -5.28
C ALA A 173 -29.57 -5.33 -5.73
N VAL A 174 -29.07 -5.34 -6.96
CA VAL A 174 -28.29 -6.44 -7.53
C VAL A 174 -26.99 -6.64 -6.76
N ILE A 175 -26.22 -5.57 -6.56
CA ILE A 175 -24.96 -5.59 -5.79
C ILE A 175 -25.21 -6.10 -4.38
N LYS A 176 -26.24 -5.61 -3.69
CA LYS A 176 -26.58 -6.03 -2.33
C LYS A 176 -26.94 -7.50 -2.25
N SER A 177 -27.71 -8.02 -3.22
CA SER A 177 -28.05 -9.45 -3.30
C SER A 177 -26.79 -10.30 -3.45
N SER A 178 -25.94 -9.98 -4.44
CA SER A 178 -24.72 -10.73 -4.70
C SER A 178 -23.70 -10.64 -3.56
N ILE A 179 -23.55 -9.48 -2.91
CA ILE A 179 -22.72 -9.34 -1.69
C ILE A 179 -23.27 -10.24 -0.58
N SER A 180 -24.60 -10.33 -0.41
CA SER A 180 -25.19 -11.21 0.60
C SER A 180 -24.86 -12.67 0.30
N GLU A 181 -24.89 -13.10 -0.95
CA GLU A 181 -24.50 -14.45 -1.35
C GLU A 181 -23.03 -14.76 -1.05
N ILE A 182 -22.12 -13.83 -1.34
CA ILE A 182 -20.69 -13.98 -1.04
C ILE A 182 -20.46 -14.00 0.48
N ARG A 183 -21.19 -13.17 1.26
CA ARG A 183 -21.14 -13.18 2.73
C ARG A 183 -21.69 -14.49 3.31
N ASN A 184 -22.67 -15.12 2.66
CA ASN A 184 -23.21 -16.40 3.10
C ASN A 184 -22.21 -17.56 2.98
N LEU A 185 -21.10 -17.38 2.26
CA LEU A 185 -19.98 -18.34 2.29
C LEU A 185 -19.31 -18.40 3.69
N GLN A 186 -19.49 -17.38 4.53
CA GLN A 186 -18.92 -17.29 5.89
C GLN A 186 -17.38 -17.40 5.96
N ILE A 187 -16.70 -17.18 4.83
CA ILE A 187 -15.24 -17.23 4.71
C ILE A 187 -14.57 -15.85 4.74
N PHE A 188 -15.34 -14.76 4.92
CA PHE A 188 -14.85 -13.38 4.95
C PHE A 188 -15.30 -12.65 6.21
N ARG A 189 -14.48 -11.73 6.73
CA ARG A 189 -14.90 -10.80 7.79
C ARG A 189 -15.66 -9.61 7.24
N ASN A 190 -15.29 -9.16 6.04
CA ASN A 190 -15.99 -8.11 5.32
C ASN A 190 -15.91 -8.36 3.81
N VAL A 191 -16.98 -7.95 3.12
CA VAL A 191 -17.10 -8.00 1.66
C VAL A 191 -17.52 -6.62 1.20
N GLU A 192 -16.68 -5.99 0.39
CA GLU A 192 -16.82 -4.61 -0.07
C GLU A 192 -16.90 -4.59 -1.59
N PHE A 193 -17.90 -3.87 -2.11
CA PHE A 193 -18.01 -3.58 -3.53
C PHE A 193 -17.80 -2.08 -3.75
N ASN A 194 -16.86 -1.76 -4.63
CA ASN A 194 -16.39 -0.41 -4.89
C ASN A 194 -16.65 -0.07 -6.35
N PRO A 195 -17.74 0.66 -6.68
CA PRO A 195 -17.87 1.26 -7.99
C PRO A 195 -16.80 2.36 -8.15
N VAL A 196 -16.11 2.34 -9.29
CA VAL A 196 -15.09 3.31 -9.66
C VAL A 196 -15.51 3.93 -10.99
N ASP A 197 -15.95 5.19 -10.91
CA ASP A 197 -16.28 6.01 -12.06
C ASP A 197 -15.04 6.69 -12.64
N ALA A 198 -15.21 7.45 -13.73
CA ALA A 198 -14.11 8.15 -14.38
C ALA A 198 -13.36 9.10 -13.42
N ASN A 199 -14.08 9.87 -12.61
CA ASN A 199 -13.47 10.83 -11.67
C ASN A 199 -12.64 10.12 -10.59
N LYS A 200 -13.19 9.06 -9.99
CA LYS A 200 -12.51 8.28 -8.97
C LYS A 200 -11.30 7.54 -9.56
N LEU A 201 -11.40 7.02 -10.78
CA LEU A 201 -10.26 6.42 -11.48
C LEU A 201 -9.12 7.43 -11.69
N GLN A 202 -9.45 8.65 -12.14
CA GLN A 202 -8.46 9.73 -12.30
C GLN A 202 -7.82 10.11 -10.95
N GLN A 203 -8.59 10.15 -9.86
CA GLN A 203 -8.07 10.40 -8.51
C GLN A 203 -7.15 9.29 -8.03
N LEU A 204 -7.50 8.03 -8.26
CA LEU A 204 -6.66 6.88 -7.92
C LEU A 204 -5.34 6.90 -8.67
N TYR A 205 -5.36 7.19 -9.97
CA TYR A 205 -4.12 7.32 -10.74
C TYR A 205 -3.25 8.47 -10.21
N LYS A 206 -3.86 9.65 -9.97
CA LYS A 206 -3.13 10.77 -9.35
C LYS A 206 -2.57 10.38 -7.98
N TYR A 207 -3.32 9.69 -7.13
CA TYR A 207 -2.83 9.20 -5.84
C TYR A 207 -1.65 8.24 -5.99
N SER A 208 -1.67 7.37 -7.01
CA SER A 208 -0.57 6.43 -7.29
C SER A 208 0.72 7.11 -7.76
N GLN A 209 0.59 8.28 -8.39
CA GLN A 209 1.70 9.11 -8.91
C GLN A 209 2.16 10.17 -7.92
N ASN A 210 1.24 10.67 -7.09
CA ASN A 210 1.49 11.80 -6.20
C ASN A 210 2.26 11.36 -4.98
N LYS A 211 3.31 12.12 -4.70
CA LYS A 211 3.92 12.24 -3.38
C LYS A 211 2.83 12.55 -2.36
N ILE A 212 2.86 11.88 -1.21
CA ILE A 212 1.87 12.12 -0.15
C ILE A 212 2.01 13.57 0.31
N VAL A 213 1.01 14.40 0.05
CA VAL A 213 0.97 15.79 0.55
C VAL A 213 -0.11 15.91 1.61
N LYS A 214 0.27 16.35 2.82
CA LYS A 214 -0.68 16.66 3.89
C LYS A 214 -0.39 18.02 4.50
N GLN A 215 -1.47 18.74 4.79
CA GLN A 215 -1.43 20.02 5.46
C GLN A 215 -1.74 19.85 6.95
N ILE A 216 -0.91 20.46 7.80
CA ILE A 216 -1.14 20.57 9.25
C ILE A 216 -0.96 21.99 9.76
N LYS A 217 -1.52 22.25 10.95
CA LYS A 217 -1.25 23.48 11.71
C LYS A 217 -0.11 23.24 12.73
N PHE A 218 1.12 23.62 12.38
CA PHE A 218 2.32 23.38 13.19
C PHE A 218 2.80 24.65 13.94
N GLU A 219 1.95 25.18 14.82
CA GLU A 219 2.20 26.45 15.54
C GLU A 219 3.40 26.36 16.50
N LYS A 220 3.44 25.32 17.35
CA LYS A 220 4.41 25.19 18.44
C LYS A 220 5.69 24.50 17.95
N ARG A 221 6.48 25.20 17.13
CA ARG A 221 7.72 24.69 16.55
C ARG A 221 8.93 25.62 16.79
N THR A 222 10.10 25.01 16.83
CA THR A 222 11.40 25.68 16.89
C THR A 222 12.29 25.10 15.80
N VAL A 223 12.97 25.98 15.06
CA VAL A 223 13.95 25.61 14.04
C VAL A 223 15.20 25.05 14.72
N LEU A 224 15.71 23.92 14.23
CA LEU A 224 17.01 23.38 14.65
C LEU A 224 18.13 24.08 13.87
N PRO A 225 19.35 24.16 14.43
CA PRO A 225 20.51 24.74 13.74
C PRO A 225 20.76 24.07 12.38
N GLU A 226 21.46 24.78 11.49
CA GLU A 226 21.88 24.21 10.21
C GLU A 226 22.71 22.94 10.41
N ILE A 227 22.30 21.87 9.73
CA ILE A 227 22.96 20.57 9.77
C ILE A 227 23.30 20.20 8.33
N ASN A 228 24.56 19.87 8.06
CA ASN A 228 25.01 19.51 6.72
C ASN A 228 24.17 18.36 6.13
N GLY A 229 23.59 18.60 4.95
CA GLY A 229 22.72 17.67 4.21
C GLY A 229 21.30 17.51 4.76
N VAL A 230 20.90 18.38 5.69
CA VAL A 230 19.50 18.59 6.10
C VAL A 230 19.12 19.98 5.61
N ARG A 231 18.08 20.08 4.79
CA ARG A 231 17.62 21.38 4.26
C ARG A 231 17.04 22.22 5.40
N GLU A 232 16.13 21.62 6.15
CA GLU A 232 15.47 22.24 7.29
C GLU A 232 15.11 21.18 8.34
N ALA A 233 15.14 21.55 9.61
CA ALA A 233 14.64 20.68 10.67
C ALA A 233 13.97 21.47 11.78
N TYR A 234 12.91 20.89 12.32
CA TYR A 234 12.06 21.50 13.33
C TYR A 234 11.82 20.52 14.47
N ILE A 235 11.79 21.03 15.68
CA ILE A 235 11.29 20.32 16.86
C ILE A 235 10.14 21.09 17.47
N GLY A 236 9.10 20.41 17.92
CA GLY A 236 7.91 21.07 18.41
C GLY A 236 6.89 20.13 18.99
N THR A 237 5.68 20.64 19.16
CA THR A 237 4.52 19.85 19.56
C THR A 237 3.37 20.08 18.60
N LEU A 238 2.57 19.04 18.38
CA LEU A 238 1.40 19.09 17.51
C LEU A 238 0.18 18.54 18.27
N PRO A 239 -0.99 19.18 18.20
CA PRO A 239 -2.22 18.59 18.71
C PRO A 239 -2.45 17.22 18.07
N ALA A 240 -2.88 16.22 18.84
CA ALA A 240 -3.05 14.87 18.34
C ALA A 240 -4.04 14.77 17.16
N LYS A 241 -5.06 15.64 17.12
CA LYS A 241 -5.97 15.74 15.97
C LYS A 241 -5.31 16.25 14.70
N GLU A 242 -4.37 17.19 14.80
CA GLU A 242 -3.59 17.66 13.65
C GLU A 242 -2.62 16.57 13.18
N TYR A 243 -2.02 15.84 14.13
CA TYR A 243 -1.17 14.70 13.80
C TYR A 243 -1.92 13.59 13.06
N LEU A 244 -3.16 13.29 13.46
CA LEU A 244 -3.97 12.26 12.79
C LEU A 244 -4.15 12.54 11.29
N LYS A 245 -4.25 13.81 10.88
CA LYS A 245 -4.36 14.18 9.45
C LYS A 245 -3.14 13.73 8.63
N LEU A 246 -1.97 13.62 9.26
CA LEU A 246 -0.76 13.11 8.61
C LEU A 246 -0.81 11.61 8.40
N ILE A 247 -1.56 10.85 9.19
CA ILE A 247 -1.50 9.40 9.14
C ILE A 247 -2.77 8.76 8.58
N THR A 248 -3.80 9.54 8.25
CA THR A 248 -5.05 9.04 7.69
C THR A 248 -5.32 9.52 6.26
N ASP A 249 -5.99 8.68 5.47
CA ASP A 249 -6.52 9.02 4.16
C ASP A 249 -7.88 9.75 4.26
N ASP A 250 -8.45 10.13 3.11
CA ASP A 250 -9.74 10.84 3.05
C ASP A 250 -10.93 9.95 3.49
N SER A 251 -10.73 8.63 3.55
CA SER A 251 -11.67 7.66 4.11
C SER A 251 -11.44 7.37 5.60
N ASN A 252 -10.54 8.14 6.24
CA ASN A 252 -10.17 8.01 7.65
C ASN A 252 -9.52 6.66 8.00
N ASN A 253 -8.91 5.99 7.02
CA ASN A 253 -8.07 4.80 7.20
C ASN A 253 -6.62 5.20 7.41
N ILE A 254 -5.88 4.41 8.18
CA ILE A 254 -4.45 4.64 8.39
C ILE A 254 -3.65 4.37 7.10
N ILE A 255 -2.79 5.29 6.71
CA ILE A 255 -1.88 5.15 5.57
C ILE A 255 -0.67 4.33 6.03
N ARG A 256 -0.79 3.00 5.95
CA ARG A 256 0.25 2.06 6.42
C ARG A 256 1.63 2.33 5.81
N GLY A 257 1.67 2.78 4.55
CA GLY A 257 2.91 3.09 3.82
C GLY A 257 3.75 4.23 4.40
N LEU A 258 3.23 5.02 5.34
CA LEU A 258 4.01 6.06 6.03
C LEU A 258 4.97 5.51 7.10
N PHE A 259 4.76 4.26 7.53
CA PHE A 259 5.53 3.65 8.61
C PHE A 259 6.60 2.69 8.11
N TYR A 260 6.84 2.61 6.81
CA TYR A 260 7.77 1.64 6.22
C TYR A 260 9.22 1.85 6.69
N ASP A 261 9.66 3.11 6.75
CA ASP A 261 10.98 3.45 7.29
C ASP A 261 11.04 3.33 8.84
N ASN A 262 9.94 2.92 9.48
CA ASN A 262 9.89 2.60 10.90
C ASN A 262 10.28 1.14 11.08
N VAL A 263 11.47 0.92 11.62
CA VAL A 263 12.02 -0.43 11.84
C VAL A 263 11.31 -1.17 13.00
N ARG A 264 10.26 -0.59 13.59
CA ARG A 264 9.45 -1.20 14.64
C ARG A 264 8.02 -1.28 14.15
N ASP A 265 7.65 -2.44 13.62
CA ASP A 265 6.29 -2.71 13.19
C ASP A 265 5.32 -2.73 14.39
N TYR A 266 4.02 -2.50 14.15
CA TYR A 266 3.04 -2.50 15.25
C TYR A 266 2.83 -3.91 15.81
N GLN A 267 3.46 -4.21 16.95
CA GLN A 267 3.45 -5.54 17.58
C GLN A 267 2.11 -5.97 18.21
N GLY A 268 1.01 -5.21 18.05
CA GLY A 268 -0.27 -5.50 18.72
C GLY A 268 -0.27 -5.05 20.18
N SER A 269 -1.10 -5.65 21.04
CA SER A 269 -1.16 -5.27 22.46
C SER A 269 0.11 -5.70 23.18
N ASN A 270 0.92 -4.74 23.61
CA ASN A 270 2.08 -4.93 24.48
C ASN A 270 2.04 -3.88 25.60
N ASP A 271 2.88 -4.05 26.64
CA ASP A 271 2.83 -3.20 27.83
C ASP A 271 2.98 -1.71 27.50
N VAL A 272 3.84 -1.37 26.53
CA VAL A 272 4.03 0.01 26.04
C VAL A 272 2.75 0.57 25.41
N ASN A 273 2.07 -0.21 24.57
CA ASN A 273 0.83 0.23 23.93
C ASN A 273 -0.31 0.40 24.94
N VAL A 274 -0.35 -0.45 25.97
CA VAL A 274 -1.30 -0.34 27.08
C VAL A 274 -1.01 0.92 27.89
N GLU A 275 0.25 1.23 28.20
CA GLU A 275 0.64 2.47 28.88
C GLU A 275 0.24 3.71 28.06
N ILE A 276 0.57 3.75 26.76
CA ILE A 276 0.17 4.85 25.87
C ILE A 276 -1.36 4.97 25.84
N GLN A 277 -2.08 3.86 25.70
CA GLN A 277 -3.54 3.87 25.68
C GLN A 277 -4.13 4.39 27.01
N ASN A 278 -3.57 3.96 28.13
CA ASN A 278 -3.98 4.44 29.45
C ASN A 278 -3.76 5.94 29.60
N THR A 279 -2.68 6.51 29.06
CA THR A 279 -2.49 7.98 29.07
C THR A 279 -3.50 8.74 28.21
N ILE A 280 -4.11 8.10 27.21
CA ILE A 280 -5.16 8.68 26.37
C ILE A 280 -6.54 8.56 27.02
N ILE A 281 -6.84 7.44 27.69
CA ILE A 281 -8.19 7.14 28.20
C ILE A 281 -8.35 7.55 29.68
N LEU A 282 -7.33 7.29 30.49
CA LEU A 282 -7.38 7.40 31.96
C LEU A 282 -6.47 8.50 32.52
N GLY A 283 -5.47 8.93 31.74
CA GLY A 283 -4.44 9.87 32.16
C GLY A 283 -4.83 11.34 32.02
N ASN A 284 -4.01 12.21 32.63
CA ASN A 284 -4.09 13.64 32.37
C ASN A 284 -3.56 13.94 30.96
N HIS A 285 -4.47 14.31 30.04
CA HIS A 285 -4.16 14.52 28.62
C HIS A 285 -3.02 15.52 28.37
N GLU A 286 -2.80 16.47 29.29
CA GLU A 286 -1.75 17.48 29.19
C GLU A 286 -0.34 16.89 29.44
N GLU A 287 -0.25 15.80 30.21
CA GLU A 287 1.01 15.12 30.52
C GLU A 287 1.44 14.14 29.42
N PHE A 288 0.56 13.84 28.45
CA PHE A 288 0.85 12.91 27.36
C PHE A 288 2.16 13.26 26.62
N VAL A 289 2.41 14.55 26.43
CA VAL A 289 3.61 15.08 25.76
C VAL A 289 4.90 14.75 26.53
N LEU A 290 4.82 14.54 27.85
CA LEU A 290 5.96 14.26 28.72
C LEU A 290 6.31 12.77 28.76
N PHE A 291 5.32 11.90 28.61
CA PHE A 291 5.49 10.44 28.72
C PHE A 291 5.81 9.74 27.40
N ASN A 292 5.63 10.43 26.27
CA ASN A 292 5.89 9.86 24.95
C ASN A 292 7.23 10.37 24.41
N ASN A 293 8.04 9.47 23.85
CA ASN A 293 9.35 9.78 23.22
C ASN A 293 9.23 10.70 21.99
N GLY A 294 8.01 10.91 21.49
CA GLY A 294 7.72 11.72 20.32
C GLY A 294 7.72 10.93 19.02
N ILE A 295 7.49 11.66 17.93
CA ILE A 295 7.38 11.11 16.57
C ILE A 295 8.35 11.86 15.68
N THR A 296 9.16 11.11 14.92
CA THR A 296 10.10 11.69 13.95
C THR A 296 9.56 11.49 12.55
N ILE A 297 9.37 12.59 11.84
CA ILE A 297 8.86 12.67 10.47
C ILE A 297 10.01 13.14 9.58
N VAL A 298 10.26 12.42 8.50
CA VAL A 298 11.24 12.81 7.49
C VAL A 298 10.52 13.04 6.17
N ALA A 299 10.65 14.23 5.61
CA ALA A 299 9.98 14.67 4.38
C ALA A 299 10.97 15.04 3.28
N GLU A 300 10.55 14.99 2.03
CA GLU A 300 11.33 15.53 0.91
C GLU A 300 11.12 17.03 0.74
N GLN A 301 9.88 17.50 0.92
CA GLN A 301 9.56 18.92 0.83
C GLN A 301 8.66 19.37 1.97
N LEU A 302 8.82 20.63 2.33
CA LEU A 302 8.05 21.32 3.33
C LEU A 302 7.83 22.74 2.85
N ASN A 303 6.57 23.16 2.79
CA ASN A 303 6.20 24.55 2.56
C ASN A 303 5.53 25.10 3.81
N LEU A 304 6.14 26.12 4.42
CA LEU A 304 5.65 26.75 5.65
C LEU A 304 5.15 28.16 5.36
N VAL A 305 3.84 28.38 5.56
CA VAL A 305 3.20 29.68 5.43
C VAL A 305 2.50 30.03 6.74
N GLY A 306 3.11 30.89 7.55
CA GLY A 306 2.68 31.18 8.91
C GLY A 306 2.78 29.92 9.78
N ASP A 307 1.65 29.42 10.26
CA ASP A 307 1.58 28.16 11.03
C ASP A 307 1.10 26.96 10.21
N ARG A 308 0.83 27.15 8.91
CA ARG A 308 0.45 26.05 8.02
C ARG A 308 1.69 25.42 7.43
N ALA A 309 1.79 24.10 7.56
CA ALA A 309 2.85 23.29 6.99
C ALA A 309 2.24 22.31 5.99
N ASP A 310 2.59 22.47 4.71
CA ASP A 310 2.34 21.47 3.68
C ASP A 310 3.56 20.56 3.61
N ILE A 311 3.38 19.29 3.99
CA ILE A 311 4.44 18.29 4.06
C ILE A 311 4.27 17.33 2.90
N GLU A 312 5.30 17.22 2.06
CA GLU A 312 5.28 16.35 0.88
C GLU A 312 6.26 15.19 1.01
N ASP A 313 5.81 14.01 0.57
CA ASP A 313 6.56 12.76 0.51
C ASP A 313 7.30 12.44 1.81
N TYR A 314 6.52 12.30 2.89
CA TYR A 314 7.05 12.09 4.21
C TYR A 314 6.86 10.65 4.70
N GLN A 315 7.70 10.30 5.68
CA GLN A 315 7.75 9.00 6.33
C GLN A 315 7.92 9.19 7.84
N ILE A 316 7.30 8.32 8.62
CA ILE A 316 7.38 8.29 10.08
C ILE A 316 8.44 7.27 10.50
N VAL A 317 9.67 7.75 10.71
CA VAL A 317 10.84 6.92 10.99
C VAL A 317 10.95 6.52 12.47
N ASN A 318 10.15 7.14 13.34
CA ASN A 318 10.00 6.81 14.76
C ASN A 318 8.60 7.20 15.25
N GLY A 319 7.98 6.35 16.07
CA GLY A 319 6.64 6.60 16.63
C GLY A 319 5.51 5.70 16.12
N CYS A 320 5.80 4.58 15.42
CA CYS A 320 4.77 3.68 14.88
C CYS A 320 3.75 3.20 15.93
N GLN A 321 4.21 2.81 17.13
CA GLN A 321 3.36 2.40 18.25
C GLN A 321 2.41 3.52 18.70
N THR A 322 2.95 4.69 19.07
CA THR A 322 2.16 5.87 19.47
C THR A 322 1.13 6.25 18.40
N SER A 323 1.53 6.18 17.12
CA SER A 323 0.65 6.51 15.99
C SER A 323 -0.55 5.57 15.87
N HIS A 324 -0.32 4.26 15.99
CA HIS A 324 -1.38 3.25 15.93
C HIS A 324 -2.31 3.31 17.14
N VAL A 325 -1.77 3.57 18.34
CA VAL A 325 -2.58 3.71 19.55
C VAL A 325 -3.43 4.98 19.49
N LEU A 326 -2.88 6.11 19.01
CA LEU A 326 -3.65 7.33 18.75
C LEU A 326 -4.76 7.08 17.73
N TYR A 327 -4.46 6.43 16.60
CA TYR A 327 -5.45 6.10 15.59
C TYR A 327 -6.57 5.20 16.13
N SER A 328 -6.22 4.19 16.92
CA SER A 328 -7.19 3.24 17.51
C SER A 328 -8.10 3.90 18.55
N ASN A 329 -7.67 5.00 19.15
CA ASN A 329 -8.43 5.76 20.15
C ASN A 329 -8.85 7.14 19.62
N LYS A 330 -8.94 7.31 18.30
CA LYS A 330 -9.18 8.61 17.65
C LYS A 330 -10.44 9.33 18.14
N ASP A 331 -11.47 8.58 18.49
CA ASP A 331 -12.74 9.13 18.99
C ASP A 331 -12.63 9.68 20.43
N SER A 332 -11.61 9.24 21.19
CA SER A 332 -11.33 9.71 22.55
C SER A 332 -10.31 10.85 22.59
N ILE A 333 -9.72 11.24 21.45
CA ILE A 333 -8.69 12.27 21.39
C ILE A 333 -9.27 13.66 21.58
N THR A 334 -8.68 14.42 22.51
CA THR A 334 -9.01 15.82 22.77
C THR A 334 -7.91 16.76 22.28
N ASP A 335 -8.22 18.05 22.13
CA ASP A 335 -7.24 19.07 21.70
C ASP A 335 -6.15 19.36 22.74
N LYS A 336 -6.29 18.79 23.95
CA LYS A 336 -5.30 18.87 25.02
C LYS A 336 -4.10 17.95 24.78
N ILE A 337 -4.31 16.84 24.10
CA ILE A 337 -3.25 15.86 23.83
C ILE A 337 -2.30 16.46 22.79
N HIS A 338 -1.06 16.71 23.21
CA HIS A 338 0.01 17.18 22.34
C HIS A 338 1.07 16.11 22.16
N ILE A 339 1.59 16.01 20.95
CA ILE A 339 2.59 15.01 20.57
C ILE A 339 3.90 15.74 20.29
N PRO A 340 5.03 15.33 20.88
CA PRO A 340 6.34 15.84 20.49
C PRO A 340 6.65 15.40 19.05
N ILE A 341 6.97 16.36 18.19
CA ILE A 341 7.26 16.13 16.77
C ILE A 341 8.67 16.63 16.46
N LYS A 342 9.43 15.81 15.74
CA LYS A 342 10.64 16.20 15.05
C LYS A 342 10.42 16.04 13.54
N LEU A 343 10.38 17.16 12.81
CA LEU A 343 10.20 17.17 11.36
C LEU A 343 11.54 17.51 10.69
N ILE A 344 12.00 16.67 9.78
CA ILE A 344 13.30 16.80 9.11
C ILE A 344 13.07 16.77 7.60
N VAL A 345 13.58 17.79 6.90
CA VAL A 345 13.50 17.92 5.45
C VAL A 345 14.87 17.63 4.86
N LEU A 346 14.95 16.66 3.95
CA LEU A 346 16.21 16.19 3.40
C LEU A 346 16.27 16.40 1.88
N ASP A 347 17.42 16.87 1.40
CA ASP A 347 17.70 16.96 -0.03
C ASP A 347 18.12 15.62 -0.66
N ASN A 348 18.60 14.67 0.16
CA ASN A 348 19.26 13.47 -0.34
C ASN A 348 19.13 12.26 0.61
N ASN A 349 19.07 11.08 0.01
CA ASN A 349 18.81 9.78 0.65
C ASN A 349 19.90 9.32 1.64
N LYS A 350 21.13 9.83 1.55
CA LYS A 350 22.28 9.38 2.37
C LYS A 350 22.12 9.69 3.87
N ILE A 351 21.57 10.85 4.24
CA ILE A 351 21.38 11.23 5.65
C ILE A 351 20.11 10.59 6.22
N LYS A 352 19.08 10.38 5.39
CA LYS A 352 17.83 9.69 5.78
C LYS A 352 18.12 8.37 6.48
N ASN A 353 18.95 7.52 5.87
CA ASN A 353 19.31 6.21 6.44
C ASN A 353 20.06 6.34 7.78
N LYS A 354 20.91 7.35 7.95
CA LYS A 354 21.61 7.59 9.21
C LYS A 354 20.65 8.02 10.31
N ILE A 355 19.69 8.89 9.99
CA ILE A 355 18.64 9.32 10.92
C ILE A 355 17.76 8.13 11.31
N ILE A 356 17.31 7.33 10.34
CA ILE A 356 16.52 6.11 10.61
C ILE A 356 17.31 5.18 11.53
N LYS A 357 18.56 4.84 11.20
CA LYS A 357 19.41 3.98 12.05
C LYS A 357 19.64 4.57 13.45
N ALA A 358 19.92 5.86 13.56
CA ALA A 358 20.19 6.51 14.85
C ALA A 358 18.95 6.57 15.75
N THR A 359 17.79 6.89 15.17
CA THR A 359 16.53 7.02 15.91
C THR A 359 16.00 5.65 16.35
N ASN A 360 16.35 4.57 15.63
CA ASN A 360 15.94 3.19 15.94
C ASN A 360 16.97 2.41 16.79
N ARG A 361 18.21 2.88 16.96
CA ARG A 361 19.26 2.21 17.76
C ARG A 361 19.13 2.40 19.28
N GLN A 362 18.20 3.22 19.77
CA GLN A 362 18.02 3.46 21.20
C GLN A 362 17.31 2.31 21.96
N THR A 363 16.98 1.19 21.29
CA THR A 363 16.50 -0.05 21.90
C THR A 363 16.85 -1.22 20.97
N PRO A 364 17.16 -2.44 21.43
CA PRO A 364 17.60 -3.53 20.55
C PRO A 364 16.56 -3.87 19.46
N VAL A 365 16.96 -3.71 18.20
CA VAL A 365 16.21 -4.08 16.99
C VAL A 365 16.77 -5.40 16.46
N LYS A 366 15.91 -6.28 15.94
CA LYS A 366 16.34 -7.56 15.34
C LYS A 366 16.99 -7.33 13.98
N SER A 367 17.92 -8.23 13.65
CA SER A 367 18.89 -8.07 12.55
C SER A 367 18.27 -8.05 11.15
N GLU A 368 17.09 -8.66 10.97
CA GLU A 368 16.47 -8.85 9.65
C GLU A 368 15.88 -7.54 9.06
N GLU A 369 15.49 -6.58 9.89
CA GLU A 369 14.73 -5.37 9.46
C GLU A 369 15.63 -4.19 9.04
N LEU A 370 16.96 -4.32 9.19
CA LEU A 370 17.95 -3.28 8.86
C LEU A 370 18.54 -3.42 7.44
N GLU A 371 18.16 -4.47 6.70
CA GLU A 371 18.85 -4.92 5.49
C GLU A 371 18.76 -3.91 4.33
N ALA A 372 17.60 -3.28 4.12
CA ALA A 372 17.39 -2.25 3.10
C ALA A 372 18.28 -1.00 3.29
N LEU A 373 18.73 -0.74 4.53
CA LEU A 373 19.56 0.41 4.89
C LEU A 373 21.06 0.08 4.93
N THR A 374 21.45 -1.16 4.61
CA THR A 374 22.86 -1.60 4.64
C THR A 374 23.67 -0.92 3.55
N ASP A 375 24.99 -0.84 3.78
CA ASP A 375 25.92 -0.38 2.75
C ASP A 375 25.95 -1.35 1.56
N PHE A 376 25.60 -2.63 1.77
CA PHE A 376 25.42 -3.60 0.70
C PHE A 376 24.35 -3.17 -0.29
N GLN A 377 23.13 -2.87 0.17
CA GLN A 377 22.04 -2.48 -0.73
C GLN A 377 22.32 -1.16 -1.46
N LYS A 378 23.07 -0.25 -0.81
CA LYS A 378 23.54 0.98 -1.44
C LYS A 378 24.60 0.72 -2.51
N ASN A 379 25.54 -0.18 -2.26
CA ASN A 379 26.55 -0.57 -3.24
C ASN A 379 25.91 -1.34 -4.40
N LEU A 380 24.87 -2.13 -4.15
CA LEU A 380 24.10 -2.82 -5.18
C LEU A 380 23.36 -1.81 -6.07
N GLU A 381 22.75 -0.78 -5.49
CA GLU A 381 22.16 0.33 -6.22
C GLU A 381 23.19 1.05 -7.11
N GLU A 382 24.37 1.38 -6.57
CA GLU A 382 25.47 1.98 -7.32
C GLU A 382 26.00 1.05 -8.44
N TYR A 383 26.00 -0.27 -8.21
CA TYR A 383 26.37 -1.27 -9.21
C TYR A 383 25.37 -1.32 -10.37
N TYR A 384 24.06 -1.36 -10.09
CA TYR A 384 23.01 -1.26 -11.11
C TYR A 384 23.16 0.02 -11.96
N ALA A 385 23.50 1.13 -11.32
CA ALA A 385 23.70 2.41 -12.00
C ALA A 385 24.94 2.43 -12.93
N SER A 386 25.90 1.51 -12.77
CA SER A 386 27.14 1.45 -13.55
C SER A 386 26.98 0.85 -14.96
N PHE A 387 25.85 0.20 -15.24
CA PHE A 387 25.55 -0.38 -16.55
C PHE A 387 25.13 0.70 -17.58
N SER A 388 25.42 0.44 -18.85
CA SER A 388 25.06 1.31 -19.99
C SER A 388 23.54 1.36 -20.19
N GLU A 389 23.00 2.47 -20.74
CA GLU A 389 21.56 2.74 -20.85
C GLU A 389 20.74 1.61 -21.51
N ASP A 390 21.32 0.89 -22.46
CA ASP A 390 20.70 -0.24 -23.16
C ASP A 390 20.47 -1.46 -22.26
N LYS A 391 21.22 -1.60 -21.16
CA LYS A 391 21.13 -2.71 -20.19
C LYS A 391 20.87 -2.24 -18.76
N LYS A 392 20.56 -0.95 -18.60
CA LYS A 392 20.44 -0.33 -17.29
C LYS A 392 19.12 -0.73 -16.64
N LEU A 393 19.23 -1.48 -15.56
CA LEU A 393 18.15 -1.71 -14.61
C LEU A 393 18.26 -0.72 -13.46
N PHE A 394 17.16 -0.49 -12.77
CA PHE A 394 17.05 0.43 -11.64
C PHE A 394 16.73 -0.35 -10.38
N TYR A 395 17.69 -0.47 -9.47
CA TYR A 395 17.48 -1.16 -8.21
C TYR A 395 16.68 -0.29 -7.23
N GLU A 396 15.42 -0.65 -7.01
CA GLU A 396 14.51 0.03 -6.10
C GLU A 396 14.74 -0.46 -4.67
N ARG A 397 15.68 0.19 -3.99
CA ARG A 397 15.97 -0.04 -2.58
C ARG A 397 14.86 0.48 -1.65
N ARG A 398 13.99 1.37 -2.15
CA ARG A 398 12.87 1.95 -1.39
C ARG A 398 11.59 1.95 -2.23
N PRO A 399 10.42 1.61 -1.66
CA PRO A 399 9.17 1.62 -2.39
C PRO A 399 8.96 2.91 -3.17
N LYS A 400 8.67 2.78 -4.47
CA LYS A 400 8.33 3.91 -5.36
C LYS A 400 9.45 4.95 -5.53
N GLN A 401 10.71 4.60 -5.23
CA GLN A 401 11.87 5.50 -5.35
C GLN A 401 11.99 6.13 -6.75
N PHE A 402 11.57 5.41 -7.79
CA PHE A 402 11.62 5.91 -9.17
C PHE A 402 10.23 6.31 -9.71
N ASN A 403 9.19 6.40 -8.89
CA ASN A 403 7.87 6.92 -9.32
C ASN A 403 7.96 8.40 -9.67
N GLY A 404 7.33 8.78 -10.79
CA GLY A 404 7.34 10.16 -11.31
C GLY A 404 8.65 10.64 -11.94
N ILE A 405 9.69 9.79 -12.07
CA ILE A 405 10.92 10.16 -12.78
C ILE A 405 10.75 9.88 -14.28
N ASN A 406 10.75 10.95 -15.08
CA ASN A 406 10.66 10.85 -16.54
C ASN A 406 11.87 10.13 -17.15
N GLY A 407 11.62 9.25 -18.11
CA GLY A 407 12.66 8.53 -18.85
C GLY A 407 13.09 7.19 -18.23
N ILE A 408 12.49 6.79 -17.10
CA ILE A 408 12.72 5.46 -16.50
C ILE A 408 11.54 4.55 -16.82
N GLU A 409 11.81 3.49 -17.58
CA GLU A 409 10.83 2.43 -17.88
C GLU A 409 10.56 1.60 -16.61
N LYS A 410 9.29 1.49 -16.20
CA LYS A 410 8.92 0.79 -14.94
C LYS A 410 9.30 -0.68 -14.92
N ILE A 411 9.26 -1.36 -16.07
CA ILE A 411 9.68 -2.77 -16.21
C ILE A 411 11.17 -2.98 -15.91
N ARG A 412 11.99 -1.92 -15.98
CA ARG A 412 13.42 -1.97 -15.65
C ARG A 412 13.69 -1.76 -14.17
N ILE A 413 12.66 -1.55 -13.35
CA ILE A 413 12.80 -1.39 -11.91
C ILE A 413 12.80 -2.77 -11.25
N VAL A 414 13.83 -3.04 -10.47
CA VAL A 414 13.98 -4.28 -9.69
C VAL A 414 13.92 -3.94 -8.22
N THR A 415 12.88 -4.40 -7.52
CA THR A 415 12.76 -4.21 -6.06
C THR A 415 13.68 -5.16 -5.29
N ILE A 416 13.87 -4.90 -4.00
CA ILE A 416 14.55 -5.84 -3.10
C ILE A 416 13.92 -7.23 -3.17
N SER A 417 12.58 -7.30 -3.09
CA SER A 417 11.82 -8.54 -3.13
C SER A 417 12.02 -9.30 -4.45
N THR A 418 11.91 -8.60 -5.59
CA THR A 418 12.16 -9.18 -6.91
C THR A 418 13.61 -9.67 -7.04
N GLN A 419 14.59 -8.88 -6.57
CA GLN A 419 16.01 -9.25 -6.63
C GLN A 419 16.31 -10.51 -5.83
N ILE A 420 15.81 -10.60 -4.59
CA ILE A 420 15.96 -11.79 -3.74
C ILE A 420 15.29 -12.98 -4.44
N ARG A 421 14.09 -12.77 -4.98
CA ARG A 421 13.33 -13.83 -5.62
C ARG A 421 14.05 -14.41 -6.83
N CYS A 422 14.50 -13.55 -7.73
CA CYS A 422 15.25 -13.96 -8.91
C CYS A 422 16.56 -14.64 -8.53
N PHE A 423 17.28 -14.12 -7.53
CA PHE A 423 18.54 -14.71 -7.08
C PHE A 423 18.34 -16.11 -6.48
N SER A 424 17.41 -16.24 -5.53
CA SER A 424 17.08 -17.52 -4.90
C SER A 424 16.59 -18.55 -5.92
N SER A 425 15.80 -18.13 -6.90
CA SER A 425 15.28 -19.02 -7.94
C SER A 425 16.33 -19.44 -8.95
N MET A 426 17.15 -18.51 -9.46
CA MET A 426 18.07 -18.79 -10.58
C MET A 426 19.44 -19.31 -10.15
N PHE A 427 19.91 -18.94 -8.95
CA PHE A 427 21.29 -19.22 -8.53
C PHE A 427 21.41 -20.15 -7.33
N LEU A 428 20.36 -20.25 -6.51
CA LEU A 428 20.38 -21.11 -5.33
C LEU A 428 19.56 -22.40 -5.53
N ASP A 429 18.87 -22.56 -6.66
CA ASP A 429 17.83 -23.58 -6.86
C ASP A 429 16.81 -23.62 -5.69
N GLN A 430 16.68 -22.49 -5.01
CA GLN A 430 15.77 -22.25 -3.90
C GLN A 430 14.65 -21.35 -4.35
N ALA A 431 14.06 -21.67 -5.51
CA ALA A 431 12.83 -21.02 -5.96
C ALA A 431 11.73 -21.05 -4.88
N HIS A 432 11.83 -22.01 -3.94
CA HIS A 432 10.93 -22.20 -2.82
C HIS A 432 11.21 -21.38 -1.55
N ASN A 433 12.36 -20.70 -1.44
CA ASN A 433 12.70 -19.78 -0.31
C ASN A 433 12.75 -18.31 -0.78
N ALA A 434 12.26 -18.05 -1.99
CA ALA A 434 12.37 -16.80 -2.72
C ALA A 434 11.24 -15.80 -2.37
N GLY A 435 10.40 -16.13 -1.37
CA GLY A 435 9.13 -15.48 -1.06
C GLY A 435 9.10 -14.66 0.23
#